data_AF-A0A944MHP8-F1
#
_entry.id   AF-A0A944MHP8-F1
#
_cell.length_a   1.000
_cell.length_b   1.000
_cell.length_c   1.000
_cell.angle_alpha   90.00
_cell.angle_beta   90.00
_cell.angle_gamma   90.00
#
_symmetry.space_group_name_H-M   'P 1'
#
loop_
_entity.id
_entity.type
_entity.pdbx_description
1 polymer ?
#
loop_
_entity_poly.entity_id
_entity_poly.type
_entity_poly.pdbx_seq_one_letter_code
_entity_poly.pdbx_strand_id
1 'polypeptide(L)'
;MAKRSQATKKPASSKPVDNSNKQENLIELEGMPSASSLPNELNNKIGKIDTDLDDLRSELKKTNRSVKTSLTHLSDKGSDLTSKVSETYQQLGALDDAYKSLTEKSTTISKDIKAISKQINQVSDKSDTDIGLLSDGYQALIARTDELAKKSKQTTQTLNKSIKDNANMLQELESALVAEIDSLAKSSQERDESLADKSAEISKNLNRAEEEIKTNQARLLKLQEVDQAIEKRVTNVEATAEELGKKSRELSRSTTALNKQTTLLSDAIDELRIRTDEHDDQISDLQDRVEKGARALVSLIMVEKRHFRILGASLALLLVALLVFVGYENANWNSESQINTALQSDIDSTAAHLAETDAQLVELSKQTIASEQATQQELTDINDRLVTIGDQVDTLDGRVTNMRPHRKIGNDNVIHGSAWVARQPAANHTIHLATVSDKQELYKLAERYHSQLKDDLAYLPVTVRNEQRYALIYGNYSAQADAESALNRLPPMIERHRPSLHSMQQVQSFITR
;
A
#
# COMPACT_ATOMS: atom_id res chain seq x y z
N MET A 1 41.59 -60.47 -21.11
CA MET A 1 43.06 -60.50 -20.94
C MET A 1 43.51 -61.96 -20.82
N ALA A 2 44.78 -62.30 -21.14
CA ALA A 2 45.49 -63.60 -20.91
C ALA A 2 44.77 -64.91 -21.37
N LYS A 3 45.26 -65.65 -22.38
CA LYS A 3 46.38 -66.64 -22.35
C LYS A 3 46.15 -67.79 -21.34
N ARG A 4 45.92 -69.07 -21.74
CA ARG A 4 46.71 -70.04 -22.57
C ARG A 4 47.65 -70.92 -21.73
N SER A 5 47.38 -72.22 -21.66
CA SER A 5 48.38 -73.29 -21.40
C SER A 5 47.91 -74.66 -21.95
N GLN A 6 48.81 -75.66 -22.02
CA GLN A 6 48.56 -77.00 -22.60
C GLN A 6 49.42 -78.11 -21.93
N ALA A 7 49.03 -79.37 -22.18
CA ALA A 7 49.91 -80.53 -22.49
C ALA A 7 50.49 -81.44 -21.36
N THR A 8 50.94 -82.62 -21.84
CA THR A 8 51.62 -83.76 -21.15
C THR A 8 50.72 -84.62 -20.23
N LYS A 9 50.55 -85.96 -20.34
CA LYS A 9 51.15 -87.09 -21.10
C LYS A 9 52.43 -87.73 -20.51
N LYS A 10 52.31 -88.93 -19.91
CA LYS A 10 53.44 -89.83 -19.51
C LYS A 10 52.99 -91.31 -19.29
N PRO A 11 53.70 -92.33 -19.84
CA PRO A 11 53.43 -93.77 -19.60
C PRO A 11 54.62 -94.59 -19.05
N ALA A 12 54.36 -95.79 -18.49
CA ALA A 12 55.31 -96.85 -18.05
C ALA A 12 54.50 -98.09 -17.58
N SER A 13 54.95 -99.36 -17.49
CA SER A 13 56.10 -100.12 -18.05
C SER A 13 55.79 -101.65 -17.97
N SER A 14 56.63 -102.55 -18.51
CA SER A 14 56.36 -103.98 -18.80
C SER A 14 57.19 -105.02 -18.01
N LYS A 15 56.75 -106.31 -17.94
CA LYS A 15 57.60 -107.54 -18.15
C LYS A 15 56.85 -108.92 -18.09
N PRO A 16 57.32 -109.97 -18.80
CA PRO A 16 56.92 -111.41 -18.69
C PRO A 16 58.09 -112.36 -18.25
N VAL A 17 58.00 -113.71 -18.45
CA VAL A 17 58.98 -114.87 -18.28
C VAL A 17 58.47 -115.97 -17.29
N ASP A 18 58.65 -117.32 -17.40
CA ASP A 18 58.94 -118.31 -18.49
C ASP A 18 58.76 -119.80 -17.95
N ASN A 19 59.37 -120.84 -18.57
CA ASN A 19 59.05 -122.31 -18.52
C ASN A 19 59.81 -123.26 -17.53
N SER A 20 59.36 -124.55 -17.46
CA SER A 20 60.00 -125.72 -16.81
C SER A 20 59.57 -127.09 -17.42
N ASN A 21 60.30 -128.23 -17.22
CA ASN A 21 60.05 -129.54 -17.91
C ASN A 21 60.72 -130.78 -17.19
N LYS A 22 60.53 -132.03 -17.72
CA LYS A 22 61.22 -133.36 -17.48
C LYS A 22 60.62 -134.34 -16.41
N GLN A 23 60.75 -135.70 -16.42
CA GLN A 23 61.29 -136.77 -17.34
C GLN A 23 60.73 -138.20 -16.94
N GLU A 24 60.56 -139.23 -17.82
CA GLU A 24 61.41 -140.44 -18.16
C GLU A 24 61.84 -141.40 -16.98
N ASN A 25 62.11 -142.74 -17.07
CA ASN A 25 62.05 -143.88 -18.06
C ASN A 25 62.36 -145.25 -17.31
N LEU A 26 62.28 -146.54 -17.77
CA LEU A 26 61.67 -147.24 -18.95
C LEU A 26 61.29 -148.76 -18.70
N ILE A 27 62.07 -149.79 -19.11
CA ILE A 27 61.69 -151.25 -19.33
C ILE A 27 62.88 -152.23 -19.06
N GLU A 28 62.63 -153.54 -18.82
CA GLU A 28 63.61 -154.68 -18.89
C GLU A 28 62.93 -156.02 -19.35
N LEU A 29 63.66 -157.11 -19.72
CA LEU A 29 63.10 -158.31 -20.45
C LEU A 29 63.92 -159.65 -20.43
N GLU A 30 63.43 -160.69 -21.16
CA GLU A 30 64.05 -162.01 -21.56
C GLU A 30 64.08 -163.19 -20.53
N GLY A 31 64.19 -164.49 -20.87
CA GLY A 31 64.33 -165.24 -22.15
C GLY A 31 64.14 -166.79 -22.05
N MET A 32 64.30 -167.55 -23.15
CA MET A 32 64.13 -169.03 -23.29
C MET A 32 65.51 -169.77 -23.39
N PRO A 33 65.72 -171.06 -23.84
CA PRO A 33 64.83 -172.19 -24.22
C PRO A 33 65.34 -173.63 -23.82
N SER A 34 64.75 -174.67 -24.47
CA SER A 34 65.27 -176.05 -24.74
C SER A 34 64.98 -177.18 -23.73
N ALA A 35 65.10 -178.45 -24.18
CA ALA A 35 64.42 -179.61 -23.58
C ALA A 35 65.19 -180.95 -23.71
N SER A 36 65.01 -181.86 -22.73
CA SER A 36 64.66 -183.30 -22.94
C SER A 36 64.82 -184.16 -21.68
N SER A 37 63.72 -184.50 -20.98
CA SER A 37 63.49 -185.82 -20.33
C SER A 37 62.17 -185.85 -19.53
N LEU A 38 61.07 -186.26 -20.17
CA LEU A 38 59.88 -186.72 -19.44
C LEU A 38 60.28 -188.06 -18.76
N PRO A 39 60.25 -188.18 -17.42
CA PRO A 39 59.12 -187.76 -16.59
C PRO A 39 59.44 -186.88 -15.36
N ASN A 40 60.71 -186.62 -15.00
CA ASN A 40 61.05 -185.86 -13.79
C ASN A 40 60.64 -184.38 -13.84
N GLU A 41 60.41 -183.85 -15.04
CA GLU A 41 60.01 -182.45 -15.27
C GLU A 41 58.66 -182.09 -14.63
N LEU A 42 57.77 -183.08 -14.40
CA LEU A 42 56.41 -182.84 -13.90
C LEU A 42 56.40 -182.41 -12.43
N ASN A 43 57.16 -183.08 -11.56
CA ASN A 43 57.22 -182.73 -10.13
C ASN A 43 57.87 -181.37 -9.89
N ASN A 44 58.92 -181.03 -10.63
CA ASN A 44 59.52 -179.69 -10.56
C ASN A 44 58.57 -178.61 -11.07
N LYS A 45 57.72 -178.90 -12.09
CA LYS A 45 56.67 -177.96 -12.52
C LYS A 45 55.57 -177.80 -11.47
N ILE A 46 55.16 -178.86 -10.77
CA ILE A 46 54.18 -178.76 -9.68
C ILE A 46 54.72 -177.87 -8.54
N GLY A 47 55.94 -178.13 -8.05
CA GLY A 47 56.53 -177.31 -6.98
C GLY A 47 56.77 -175.85 -7.40
N LYS A 48 57.06 -175.61 -8.69
CA LYS A 48 57.18 -174.25 -9.22
C LYS A 48 55.81 -173.56 -9.33
N ILE A 49 54.76 -174.27 -9.78
CA ILE A 49 53.39 -173.77 -9.80
C ILE A 49 52.90 -173.37 -8.40
N ASP A 50 53.15 -174.17 -7.36
CA ASP A 50 52.78 -173.79 -5.99
C ASP A 50 53.52 -172.53 -5.53
N THR A 51 54.80 -172.37 -5.90
CA THR A 51 55.59 -171.16 -5.62
C THR A 51 55.03 -169.95 -6.35
N ASP A 52 54.80 -170.06 -7.66
CA ASP A 52 54.21 -169.02 -8.51
C ASP A 52 52.79 -168.64 -8.04
N LEU A 53 52.04 -169.57 -7.44
CA LEU A 53 50.68 -169.37 -6.94
C LEU A 53 50.64 -168.63 -5.58
N ASP A 54 51.59 -168.89 -4.69
CA ASP A 54 51.73 -168.09 -3.46
C ASP A 54 52.34 -166.71 -3.72
N ASP A 55 53.24 -166.55 -4.70
CA ASP A 55 53.66 -165.23 -5.18
C ASP A 55 52.50 -164.48 -5.87
N LEU A 56 51.66 -165.14 -6.66
CA LEU A 56 50.42 -164.56 -7.18
C LEU A 56 49.46 -164.12 -6.06
N ARG A 57 49.34 -164.88 -4.96
CA ARG A 57 48.57 -164.47 -3.78
C ARG A 57 49.20 -163.26 -3.08
N SER A 58 50.53 -163.17 -3.03
CA SER A 58 51.28 -162.03 -2.50
C SER A 58 51.03 -160.77 -3.34
N GLU A 59 51.17 -160.87 -4.67
CA GLU A 59 50.84 -159.83 -5.65
C GLU A 59 49.39 -159.38 -5.58
N LEU A 60 48.44 -160.32 -5.54
CA LEU A 60 47.01 -159.99 -5.41
C LEU A 60 46.72 -159.21 -4.12
N LYS A 61 47.42 -159.54 -3.02
CA LYS A 61 47.28 -158.88 -1.71
C LYS A 61 47.93 -157.49 -1.67
N LYS A 62 49.04 -157.28 -2.40
CA LYS A 62 49.61 -155.93 -2.66
C LYS A 62 48.64 -155.10 -3.52
N THR A 63 48.19 -155.66 -4.63
CA THR A 63 47.31 -155.02 -5.61
C THR A 63 45.99 -154.59 -4.98
N ASN A 64 45.34 -155.45 -4.20
CA ASN A 64 44.09 -155.12 -3.51
C ASN A 64 44.27 -154.00 -2.46
N ARG A 65 45.42 -153.94 -1.77
CA ARG A 65 45.79 -152.77 -0.94
C ARG A 65 45.95 -151.50 -1.77
N SER A 66 46.69 -151.57 -2.88
CA SER A 66 46.90 -150.43 -3.80
C SER A 66 45.59 -149.88 -4.36
N VAL A 67 44.69 -150.77 -4.81
CA VAL A 67 43.34 -150.41 -5.28
C VAL A 67 42.53 -149.73 -4.17
N LYS A 68 42.54 -150.26 -2.94
CA LYS A 68 41.82 -149.64 -1.81
C LYS A 68 42.36 -148.25 -1.43
N THR A 69 43.67 -148.05 -1.46
CA THR A 69 44.31 -146.74 -1.23
C THR A 69 44.03 -145.76 -2.38
N SER A 70 43.98 -146.24 -3.63
CA SER A 70 43.61 -145.43 -4.79
C SER A 70 42.13 -145.02 -4.74
N LEU A 71 41.24 -145.93 -4.33
CA LEU A 71 39.81 -145.68 -4.23
C LEU A 71 39.46 -144.64 -3.15
N THR A 72 40.16 -144.65 -2.02
CA THR A 72 40.02 -143.62 -0.98
C THR A 72 40.47 -142.25 -1.49
N HIS A 73 41.65 -142.15 -2.12
CA HIS A 73 42.08 -140.91 -2.77
C HIS A 73 41.15 -140.40 -3.90
N LEU A 74 40.44 -141.30 -4.59
CA LEU A 74 39.44 -140.93 -5.59
C LEU A 74 38.16 -140.37 -4.93
N SER A 75 37.73 -140.97 -3.81
CA SER A 75 36.59 -140.50 -3.01
C SER A 75 36.83 -139.09 -2.46
N ASP A 76 38.00 -138.84 -1.88
CA ASP A 76 38.35 -137.53 -1.31
C ASP A 76 38.37 -136.43 -2.38
N LYS A 77 38.95 -136.74 -3.56
CA LYS A 77 38.92 -135.83 -4.72
C LYS A 77 37.53 -135.62 -5.29
N GLY A 78 36.66 -136.63 -5.24
CA GLY A 78 35.25 -136.50 -5.61
C GLY A 78 34.50 -135.54 -4.68
N SER A 79 34.80 -135.57 -3.38
CA SER A 79 34.22 -134.65 -2.39
C SER A 79 34.69 -133.21 -2.61
N ASP A 80 36.01 -133.00 -2.75
CA ASP A 80 36.62 -131.69 -3.03
C ASP A 80 36.11 -131.06 -4.35
N LEU A 81 36.02 -131.86 -5.42
CA LEU A 81 35.47 -131.42 -6.70
C LEU A 81 33.99 -131.04 -6.58
N THR A 82 33.18 -131.84 -5.86
CA THR A 82 31.75 -131.52 -5.64
C THR A 82 31.58 -130.22 -4.85
N SER A 83 32.40 -129.99 -3.83
CA SER A 83 32.40 -128.73 -3.06
C SER A 83 32.75 -127.54 -3.94
N LYS A 84 33.80 -127.65 -4.77
CA LYS A 84 34.22 -126.58 -5.70
C LYS A 84 33.19 -126.29 -6.78
N VAL A 85 32.51 -127.32 -7.30
CA VAL A 85 31.37 -127.13 -8.22
C VAL A 85 30.24 -126.38 -7.52
N SER A 86 29.87 -126.77 -6.29
CA SER A 86 28.85 -126.04 -5.52
C SER A 86 29.26 -124.58 -5.24
N GLU A 87 30.53 -124.35 -4.89
CA GLU A 87 31.06 -123.00 -4.63
C GLU A 87 31.05 -122.14 -5.90
N THR A 88 31.47 -122.67 -7.05
CA THR A 88 31.42 -121.92 -8.33
C THR A 88 30.00 -121.61 -8.79
N TYR A 89 29.01 -122.49 -8.54
CA TYR A 89 27.60 -122.15 -8.77
C TYR A 89 27.10 -121.07 -7.80
N GLN A 90 27.54 -121.07 -6.54
CA GLN A 90 27.19 -120.04 -5.57
C GLN A 90 27.83 -118.68 -5.91
N GLN A 91 29.09 -118.68 -6.38
CA GLN A 91 29.77 -117.51 -6.91
C GLN A 91 29.10 -116.99 -8.20
N LEU A 92 28.61 -117.88 -9.07
CA LEU A 92 27.87 -117.50 -10.29
C LEU A 92 26.50 -116.88 -9.97
N GLY A 93 25.80 -117.38 -8.94
CA GLY A 93 24.58 -116.74 -8.42
C GLY A 93 24.84 -115.35 -7.85
N ALA A 94 25.88 -115.20 -7.03
CA ALA A 94 26.31 -113.90 -6.52
C ALA A 94 26.76 -112.92 -7.64
N LEU A 95 27.28 -113.45 -8.75
CA LEU A 95 27.61 -112.67 -9.95
C LEU A 95 26.35 -112.18 -10.67
N ASP A 96 25.31 -113.01 -10.79
CA ASP A 96 24.01 -112.61 -11.38
C ASP A 96 23.31 -111.54 -10.54
N ASP A 97 23.27 -111.71 -9.20
CA ASP A 97 22.78 -110.68 -8.27
C ASP A 97 23.58 -109.37 -8.39
N ALA A 98 24.90 -109.44 -8.60
CA ALA A 98 25.74 -108.28 -8.85
C ALA A 98 25.44 -107.60 -10.19
N TYR A 99 25.24 -108.38 -11.28
CA TYR A 99 24.83 -107.85 -12.59
C TYR A 99 23.44 -107.22 -12.55
N LYS A 100 22.50 -107.82 -11.81
CA LYS A 100 21.16 -107.28 -11.57
C LYS A 100 21.22 -105.97 -10.79
N SER A 101 21.96 -105.92 -9.68
CA SER A 101 22.18 -104.67 -8.92
C SER A 101 22.87 -103.59 -9.75
N LEU A 102 23.83 -103.96 -10.61
CA LEU A 102 24.48 -103.04 -11.54
C LEU A 102 23.51 -102.50 -12.61
N THR A 103 22.59 -103.34 -13.08
CA THR A 103 21.54 -102.95 -14.04
C THR A 103 20.50 -102.03 -13.40
N GLU A 104 20.08 -102.29 -12.17
CA GLU A 104 19.20 -101.41 -11.38
C GLU A 104 19.87 -100.06 -11.08
N LYS A 105 21.17 -100.04 -10.75
CA LYS A 105 21.96 -98.81 -10.64
C LYS A 105 22.07 -98.07 -11.97
N SER A 106 22.33 -98.78 -13.08
CA SER A 106 22.43 -98.18 -14.42
C SER A 106 21.12 -97.55 -14.89
N THR A 107 19.98 -98.20 -14.65
CA THR A 107 18.65 -97.65 -14.96
C THR A 107 18.29 -96.47 -14.07
N THR A 108 18.71 -96.48 -12.79
CA THR A 108 18.58 -95.34 -11.87
C THR A 108 19.42 -94.15 -12.37
N ILE A 109 20.72 -94.34 -12.64
CA ILE A 109 21.60 -93.31 -13.22
C ILE A 109 21.03 -92.75 -14.53
N SER A 110 20.47 -93.61 -15.39
CA SER A 110 19.84 -93.20 -16.66
C SER A 110 18.57 -92.36 -16.46
N LYS A 111 17.84 -92.58 -15.35
CA LYS A 111 16.67 -91.77 -14.96
C LYS A 111 17.13 -90.43 -14.37
N ASP A 112 18.17 -90.43 -13.55
CA ASP A 112 18.73 -89.23 -12.92
C ASP A 112 19.38 -88.31 -13.95
N ILE A 113 20.12 -88.85 -14.92
CA ILE A 113 20.66 -88.07 -16.07
C ILE A 113 19.53 -87.38 -16.85
N LYS A 114 18.38 -88.05 -17.05
CA LYS A 114 17.20 -87.43 -17.70
C LYS A 114 16.55 -86.35 -16.83
N ALA A 115 16.50 -86.54 -15.52
CA ALA A 115 15.99 -85.54 -14.58
C ALA A 115 16.90 -84.30 -14.53
N ILE A 116 18.22 -84.49 -14.43
CA ILE A 116 19.24 -83.45 -14.45
C ILE A 116 19.22 -82.70 -15.79
N SER A 117 19.14 -83.41 -16.92
CA SER A 117 19.01 -82.77 -18.24
C SER A 117 17.75 -81.91 -18.35
N LYS A 118 16.61 -82.37 -17.82
CA LYS A 118 15.39 -81.54 -17.76
C LYS A 118 15.58 -80.30 -16.88
N GLN A 119 16.23 -80.43 -15.72
CA GLN A 119 16.54 -79.30 -14.84
C GLN A 119 17.49 -78.30 -15.49
N ILE A 120 18.53 -78.75 -16.18
CA ILE A 120 19.47 -77.90 -16.93
C ILE A 120 18.72 -77.09 -18.00
N ASN A 121 17.85 -77.73 -18.78
CA ASN A 121 17.04 -77.03 -19.77
C ASN A 121 16.13 -75.97 -19.12
N GLN A 122 15.42 -76.33 -18.05
CA GLN A 122 14.56 -75.38 -17.30
C GLN A 122 15.34 -74.20 -16.69
N VAL A 123 16.61 -74.41 -16.30
CA VAL A 123 17.51 -73.33 -15.85
C VAL A 123 17.98 -72.48 -17.03
N SER A 124 18.22 -73.05 -18.21
CA SER A 124 18.53 -72.31 -19.44
C SER A 124 17.34 -71.44 -19.88
N ASP A 125 16.16 -72.03 -20.05
CA ASP A 125 14.93 -71.34 -20.45
C ASP A 125 14.62 -70.15 -19.53
N LYS A 126 14.83 -70.34 -18.21
CA LYS A 126 14.70 -69.27 -17.22
C LYS A 126 15.82 -68.25 -17.33
N SER A 127 17.08 -68.66 -17.49
CA SER A 127 18.22 -67.74 -17.63
C SER A 127 18.04 -66.82 -18.83
N ASP A 128 17.61 -67.36 -19.98
CA ASP A 128 17.36 -66.58 -21.19
C ASP A 128 16.19 -65.61 -21.01
N THR A 129 15.15 -66.01 -20.27
CA THR A 129 14.02 -65.14 -19.88
C THR A 129 14.47 -64.01 -18.93
N ASP A 130 15.22 -64.33 -17.88
CA ASP A 130 15.73 -63.36 -16.90
C ASP A 130 16.73 -62.37 -17.55
N ILE A 131 17.54 -62.83 -18.51
CA ILE A 131 18.44 -61.99 -19.33
C ILE A 131 17.63 -61.05 -20.25
N GLY A 132 16.55 -61.53 -20.87
CA GLY A 132 15.63 -60.72 -21.67
C GLY A 132 15.00 -59.59 -20.85
N LEU A 133 14.40 -59.91 -19.71
CA LEU A 133 13.81 -58.94 -18.78
C LEU A 133 14.85 -57.91 -18.27
N LEU A 134 16.10 -58.34 -18.04
CA LEU A 134 17.18 -57.44 -17.66
C LEU A 134 17.60 -56.50 -18.80
N SER A 135 17.66 -56.99 -20.04
CA SER A 135 17.91 -56.17 -21.25
C SER A 135 16.84 -55.10 -21.43
N ASP A 136 15.56 -55.48 -21.35
CA ASP A 136 14.44 -54.53 -21.48
C ASP A 136 14.44 -53.50 -20.35
N GLY A 137 14.78 -53.92 -19.13
CA GLY A 137 15.01 -53.04 -17.99
C GLY A 137 16.13 -52.01 -18.22
N TYR A 138 17.25 -52.41 -18.83
CA TYR A 138 18.33 -51.49 -19.22
C TYR A 138 17.88 -50.51 -20.32
N GLN A 139 17.14 -50.95 -21.34
CA GLN A 139 16.63 -50.06 -22.38
C GLN A 139 15.64 -49.03 -21.81
N ALA A 140 14.73 -49.45 -20.93
CA ALA A 140 13.82 -48.55 -20.23
C ALA A 140 14.55 -47.54 -19.33
N LEU A 141 15.64 -47.96 -18.67
CA LEU A 141 16.48 -47.07 -17.86
C LEU A 141 17.23 -46.03 -18.71
N ILE A 142 17.75 -46.42 -19.89
CA ILE A 142 18.38 -45.51 -20.85
C ILE A 142 17.36 -44.47 -21.34
N ALA A 143 16.19 -44.93 -21.84
CA ALA A 143 15.14 -44.03 -22.33
C ALA A 143 14.66 -43.04 -21.25
N ARG A 144 14.52 -43.49 -20.00
CA ARG A 144 14.19 -42.62 -18.86
C ARG A 144 15.30 -41.62 -18.51
N THR A 145 16.56 -42.00 -18.72
CA THR A 145 17.72 -41.11 -18.51
C THR A 145 17.78 -40.02 -19.58
N ASP A 146 17.52 -40.37 -20.86
CA ASP A 146 17.41 -39.40 -21.95
C ASP A 146 16.21 -38.45 -21.77
N GLU A 147 15.07 -38.97 -21.32
CA GLU A 147 13.90 -38.14 -20.99
C GLU A 147 14.19 -37.16 -19.85
N LEU A 148 14.90 -37.62 -18.80
CA LEU A 148 15.32 -36.78 -17.68
C LEU A 148 16.34 -35.71 -18.11
N ALA A 149 17.30 -36.05 -18.98
CA ALA A 149 18.25 -35.10 -19.55
C ALA A 149 17.55 -34.05 -20.42
N LYS A 150 16.57 -34.47 -21.25
CA LYS A 150 15.73 -33.56 -22.05
C LYS A 150 14.91 -32.62 -21.18
N LYS A 151 14.26 -33.14 -20.13
CA LYS A 151 13.52 -32.35 -19.14
C LYS A 151 14.42 -31.35 -18.40
N SER A 152 15.59 -31.79 -17.93
CA SER A 152 16.59 -30.93 -17.28
C SER A 152 17.04 -29.78 -18.18
N LYS A 153 17.35 -30.08 -19.46
CA LYS A 153 17.68 -29.06 -20.46
C LYS A 153 16.54 -28.06 -20.69
N GLN A 154 15.29 -28.54 -20.79
CA GLN A 154 14.12 -27.69 -20.95
C GLN A 154 13.90 -26.79 -19.71
N THR A 155 13.99 -27.33 -18.49
CA THR A 155 13.90 -26.56 -17.24
C THR A 155 14.99 -25.49 -17.18
N THR A 156 16.23 -25.81 -17.56
CA THR A 156 17.34 -24.84 -17.63
C THR A 156 17.07 -23.73 -18.65
N GLN A 157 16.50 -24.06 -19.81
CA GLN A 157 16.12 -23.06 -20.83
C GLN A 157 14.98 -22.15 -20.33
N THR A 158 13.94 -22.71 -19.70
CA THR A 158 12.84 -21.93 -19.10
C THR A 158 13.33 -21.03 -17.97
N LEU A 159 14.21 -21.53 -17.10
CA LEU A 159 14.82 -20.78 -16.00
C LEU A 159 15.67 -19.62 -16.53
N ASN A 160 16.57 -19.88 -17.49
CA ASN A 160 17.39 -18.83 -18.10
C ASN A 160 16.55 -17.77 -18.82
N LYS A 161 15.43 -18.16 -19.45
CA LYS A 161 14.48 -17.20 -20.01
C LYS A 161 13.84 -16.36 -18.91
N SER A 162 13.31 -16.98 -17.86
CA SER A 162 12.68 -16.25 -16.75
C SER A 162 13.65 -15.32 -16.03
N ILE A 163 14.92 -15.69 -15.88
CA ILE A 163 15.96 -14.83 -15.31
C ILE A 163 16.18 -13.60 -16.21
N LYS A 164 16.26 -13.79 -17.54
CA LYS A 164 16.40 -12.67 -18.48
C LYS A 164 15.16 -11.77 -18.51
N ASP A 165 13.97 -12.36 -18.57
CA ASP A 165 12.70 -11.63 -18.59
C ASP A 165 12.55 -10.80 -17.29
N ASN A 166 12.93 -11.36 -16.13
CA ASN A 166 12.98 -10.65 -14.84
C ASN A 166 14.05 -9.54 -14.79
N ALA A 167 15.24 -9.78 -15.35
CA ALA A 167 16.29 -8.76 -15.39
C ALA A 167 15.88 -7.55 -16.24
N ASN A 168 15.21 -7.78 -17.37
CA ASN A 168 14.64 -6.71 -18.19
C ASN A 168 13.57 -5.91 -17.40
N MET A 169 12.65 -6.60 -16.72
CA MET A 169 11.60 -5.94 -15.92
C MET A 169 12.16 -5.13 -14.74
N LEU A 170 13.26 -5.58 -14.12
CA LEU A 170 13.96 -4.81 -13.10
C LEU A 170 14.64 -3.55 -13.67
N GLN A 171 15.24 -3.64 -14.85
CA GLN A 171 15.84 -2.50 -15.54
C GLN A 171 14.79 -1.47 -16.02
N GLU A 172 13.62 -1.95 -16.45
CA GLU A 172 12.47 -1.09 -16.80
C GLU A 172 11.92 -0.37 -15.55
N LEU A 173 11.80 -1.08 -14.42
CA LEU A 173 11.41 -0.50 -13.13
C LEU A 173 12.42 0.54 -12.64
N GLU A 174 13.72 0.24 -12.74
CA GLU A 174 14.81 1.17 -12.38
C GLU A 174 14.75 2.45 -13.23
N SER A 175 14.58 2.32 -14.55
CA SER A 175 14.43 3.46 -15.45
C SER A 175 13.16 4.29 -15.18
N ALA A 176 12.06 3.64 -14.76
CA ALA A 176 10.83 4.34 -14.40
C ALA A 176 10.98 5.10 -13.06
N LEU A 177 11.62 4.49 -12.07
CA LEU A 177 11.89 5.11 -10.76
C LEU A 177 12.82 6.32 -10.89
N VAL A 178 13.86 6.26 -11.74
CA VAL A 178 14.72 7.42 -12.01
C VAL A 178 13.92 8.56 -12.63
N ALA A 179 13.08 8.28 -13.64
CA ALA A 179 12.23 9.29 -14.26
C ALA A 179 11.18 9.89 -13.29
N GLU A 180 10.65 9.10 -12.36
CA GLU A 180 9.76 9.58 -11.29
C GLU A 180 10.50 10.46 -10.28
N ILE A 181 11.73 10.11 -9.90
CA ILE A 181 12.61 10.91 -9.04
C ILE A 181 12.96 12.25 -9.69
N ASP A 182 13.36 12.26 -10.97
CA ASP A 182 13.68 13.50 -11.71
C ASP A 182 12.44 14.41 -11.84
N SER A 183 11.27 13.82 -12.10
CA SER A 183 9.99 14.54 -12.15
C SER A 183 9.62 15.15 -10.79
N LEU A 184 9.78 14.39 -9.71
CA LEU A 184 9.51 14.85 -8.33
C LEU A 184 10.50 15.92 -7.88
N ALA A 185 11.78 15.80 -8.26
CA ALA A 185 12.80 16.80 -7.99
C ALA A 185 12.47 18.13 -8.69
N LYS A 186 12.11 18.08 -9.98
CA LYS A 186 11.65 19.25 -10.75
C LYS A 186 10.39 19.88 -10.15
N SER A 187 9.42 19.07 -9.73
CA SER A 187 8.20 19.53 -9.05
C SER A 187 8.45 20.09 -7.64
N SER A 188 9.55 19.72 -6.97
CA SER A 188 10.00 20.41 -5.76
C SER A 188 10.63 21.75 -6.11
N GLN A 189 11.55 21.80 -7.07
CA GLN A 189 12.20 23.04 -7.49
C GLN A 189 11.18 24.11 -7.93
N GLU A 190 10.21 23.76 -8.78
CA GLU A 190 9.14 24.70 -9.22
C GLU A 190 8.29 25.21 -8.04
N ARG A 191 8.12 24.41 -6.99
CA ARG A 191 7.40 24.77 -5.77
C ARG A 191 8.24 25.69 -4.90
N ASP A 192 9.52 25.39 -4.75
CA ASP A 192 10.47 26.15 -3.93
C ASP A 192 10.75 27.53 -4.57
N GLU A 193 10.82 27.61 -5.91
CA GLU A 193 10.82 28.85 -6.68
C GLU A 193 9.51 29.65 -6.48
N SER A 194 8.35 29.02 -6.59
CA SER A 194 7.05 29.68 -6.34
C SER A 194 6.88 30.17 -4.90
N LEU A 195 7.48 29.48 -3.92
CA LEU A 195 7.50 29.91 -2.52
C LEU A 195 8.46 31.09 -2.30
N ALA A 196 9.60 31.13 -3.00
CA ALA A 196 10.52 32.26 -2.97
C ALA A 196 9.88 33.52 -3.56
N ASP A 197 9.20 33.42 -4.71
CA ASP A 197 8.47 34.53 -5.33
C ASP A 197 7.37 35.08 -4.40
N LYS A 198 6.56 34.19 -3.80
CA LYS A 198 5.54 34.60 -2.82
C LYS A 198 6.14 35.23 -1.57
N SER A 199 7.28 34.74 -1.09
CA SER A 199 8.00 35.33 0.04
C SER A 199 8.51 36.75 -0.28
N ALA A 200 9.00 36.97 -1.50
CA ALA A 200 9.39 38.29 -1.99
C ALA A 200 8.19 39.24 -2.14
N GLU A 201 7.05 38.76 -2.64
CA GLU A 201 5.81 39.54 -2.72
C GLU A 201 5.27 39.91 -1.34
N ILE A 202 5.20 38.97 -0.40
CA ILE A 202 4.81 39.23 0.99
C ILE A 202 5.74 40.28 1.62
N SER A 203 7.06 40.15 1.42
CA SER A 203 8.05 41.12 1.94
C SER A 203 7.86 42.52 1.35
N LYS A 204 7.56 42.62 0.05
CA LYS A 204 7.24 43.89 -0.64
C LYS A 204 5.96 44.53 -0.10
N ASN A 205 4.93 43.72 0.15
CA ASN A 205 3.65 44.19 0.69
C ASN A 205 3.77 44.60 2.17
N LEU A 206 4.58 43.90 2.96
CA LEU A 206 4.92 44.27 4.35
C LEU A 206 5.61 45.65 4.39
N ASN A 207 6.65 45.86 3.57
CA ASN A 207 7.36 47.13 3.49
C ASN A 207 6.43 48.28 3.06
N ARG A 208 5.49 48.01 2.15
CA ARG A 208 4.47 48.99 1.75
C ARG A 208 3.55 49.35 2.93
N ALA A 209 3.05 48.36 3.66
CA ALA A 209 2.20 48.59 4.83
C ALA A 209 2.94 49.37 5.93
N GLU A 210 4.25 49.14 6.10
CA GLU A 210 5.08 49.90 7.05
C GLU A 210 5.16 51.39 6.69
N GLU A 211 5.36 51.74 5.41
CA GLU A 211 5.38 53.13 4.94
C GLU A 211 3.99 53.80 4.98
N GLU A 212 2.92 53.04 4.73
CA GLU A 212 1.54 53.54 4.91
C GLU A 212 1.22 53.78 6.39
N ILE A 213 1.71 52.93 7.31
CA ILE A 213 1.62 53.15 8.76
C ILE A 213 2.41 54.40 9.19
N LYS A 214 3.66 54.57 8.74
CA LYS A 214 4.46 55.79 9.02
C LYS A 214 3.76 57.05 8.50
N THR A 215 3.18 56.99 7.31
CA THR A 215 2.41 58.09 6.71
C THR A 215 1.18 58.43 7.55
N ASN A 216 0.46 57.43 8.05
CA ASN A 216 -0.71 57.64 8.90
C ASN A 216 -0.33 58.10 10.32
N GLN A 217 0.80 57.69 10.88
CA GLN A 217 1.34 58.26 12.12
C GLN A 217 1.70 59.75 11.95
N ALA A 218 2.33 60.13 10.83
CA ALA A 218 2.61 61.53 10.52
C ALA A 218 1.34 62.37 10.30
N ARG A 219 0.28 61.77 9.76
CA ARG A 219 -1.06 62.41 9.68
C ARG A 219 -1.70 62.57 11.06
N LEU A 220 -1.62 61.56 11.93
CA LEU A 220 -2.15 61.60 13.29
C LEU A 220 -1.50 62.73 14.11
N LEU A 221 -0.19 62.87 14.04
CA LEU A 221 0.55 63.96 14.71
C LEU A 221 0.10 65.34 14.21
N LYS A 222 -0.09 65.53 12.90
CA LYS A 222 -0.63 66.78 12.34
C LYS A 222 -2.08 67.04 12.76
N LEU A 223 -2.90 66.00 12.89
CA LEU A 223 -4.27 66.14 13.38
C LEU A 223 -4.27 66.57 14.86
N GLN A 224 -3.37 66.02 15.68
CA GLN A 224 -3.16 66.45 17.06
C GLN A 224 -2.64 67.90 17.16
N GLU A 225 -1.81 68.37 16.23
CA GLU A 225 -1.42 69.79 16.12
C GLU A 225 -2.62 70.69 15.76
N VAL A 226 -3.50 70.22 14.87
CA VAL A 226 -4.75 70.90 14.52
C VAL A 226 -5.73 70.96 15.70
N ASP A 227 -5.90 69.87 16.46
CA ASP A 227 -6.74 69.85 17.67
C ASP A 227 -6.25 70.88 18.70
N GLN A 228 -4.94 70.94 18.95
CA GLN A 228 -4.35 71.96 19.83
C GLN A 228 -4.51 73.39 19.28
N ALA A 229 -4.56 73.57 17.96
CA ALA A 229 -4.84 74.87 17.35
C ALA A 229 -6.33 75.24 17.47
N ILE A 230 -7.24 74.26 17.38
CA ILE A 230 -8.68 74.44 17.61
C ILE A 230 -8.94 74.76 19.08
N GLU A 231 -8.35 74.05 20.03
CA GLU A 231 -8.46 74.35 21.48
C GLU A 231 -7.99 75.79 21.81
N LYS A 232 -6.90 76.24 21.18
CA LYS A 232 -6.43 77.63 21.25
C LYS A 232 -7.37 78.62 20.56
N ARG A 233 -8.06 78.25 19.47
CA ARG A 233 -9.10 79.10 18.86
C ARG A 233 -10.33 79.20 19.77
N VAL A 234 -10.81 78.09 20.33
CA VAL A 234 -11.98 78.03 21.23
C VAL A 234 -11.73 78.89 22.47
N THR A 235 -10.63 78.70 23.18
CA THR A 235 -10.30 79.49 24.39
C THR A 235 -10.15 80.99 24.10
N ASN A 236 -9.64 81.38 22.92
CA ASN A 236 -9.62 82.78 22.49
C ASN A 236 -11.03 83.32 22.13
N VAL A 237 -11.91 82.49 21.55
CA VAL A 237 -13.31 82.83 21.29
C VAL A 237 -14.10 82.99 22.60
N GLU A 238 -13.88 82.13 23.59
CA GLU A 238 -14.46 82.26 24.93
C GLU A 238 -14.00 83.54 25.62
N ALA A 239 -12.71 83.86 25.57
CA ALA A 239 -12.16 85.09 26.16
C ALA A 239 -12.73 86.36 25.49
N THR A 240 -12.82 86.38 24.16
CA THR A 240 -13.41 87.51 23.42
C THR A 240 -14.92 87.62 23.61
N ALA A 241 -15.64 86.51 23.76
CA ALA A 241 -17.05 86.50 24.14
C ALA A 241 -17.26 87.03 25.58
N GLU A 242 -16.36 86.72 26.52
CA GLU A 242 -16.41 87.27 27.88
C GLU A 242 -16.12 88.78 27.89
N GLU A 243 -15.18 89.25 27.07
CA GLU A 243 -14.90 90.68 26.87
C GLU A 243 -16.08 91.42 26.22
N LEU A 244 -16.70 90.82 25.19
CA LEU A 244 -17.91 91.36 24.56
C LEU A 244 -19.07 91.41 25.55
N GLY A 245 -19.21 90.41 26.42
CA GLY A 245 -20.16 90.39 27.54
C GLY A 245 -19.90 91.49 28.57
N LYS A 246 -18.63 91.79 28.88
CA LYS A 246 -18.24 92.93 29.72
C LYS A 246 -18.61 94.27 29.06
N LYS A 247 -18.22 94.48 27.80
CA LYS A 247 -18.54 95.69 27.01
C LYS A 247 -20.04 95.90 26.84
N SER A 248 -20.82 94.84 26.62
CA SER A 248 -22.29 94.90 26.52
C SER A 248 -22.93 95.37 27.84
N ARG A 249 -22.47 94.85 28.98
CA ARG A 249 -22.92 95.31 30.32
C ARG A 249 -22.52 96.76 30.59
N GLU A 250 -21.33 97.19 30.14
CA GLU A 250 -20.88 98.58 30.25
C GLU A 250 -21.69 99.52 29.35
N LEU A 251 -21.94 99.14 28.09
CA LEU A 251 -22.82 99.87 27.17
C LEU A 251 -24.24 100.00 27.75
N SER A 252 -24.80 98.93 28.31
CA SER A 252 -26.11 98.95 28.98
C SER A 252 -26.16 99.92 30.16
N ARG A 253 -25.10 99.97 30.99
CA ARG A 253 -24.95 100.98 32.05
C ARG A 253 -24.83 102.39 31.48
N SER A 254 -24.06 102.57 30.41
CA SER A 254 -23.89 103.86 29.73
C SER A 254 -25.21 104.37 29.15
N THR A 255 -25.97 103.53 28.45
CA THR A 255 -27.32 103.83 27.94
C THR A 255 -28.29 104.16 29.08
N THR A 256 -28.20 103.46 30.22
CA THR A 256 -29.02 103.77 31.41
C THR A 256 -28.66 105.14 31.99
N ALA A 257 -27.37 105.47 32.09
CA ALA A 257 -26.89 106.78 32.54
C ALA A 257 -27.24 107.90 31.56
N LEU A 258 -27.16 107.63 30.25
CA LEU A 258 -27.55 108.56 29.19
C LEU A 258 -29.06 108.81 29.22
N ASN A 259 -29.89 107.78 29.39
CA ASN A 259 -31.34 107.94 29.50
C ASN A 259 -31.71 108.75 30.75
N LYS A 260 -31.00 108.57 31.87
CA LYS A 260 -31.13 109.42 33.07
C LYS A 260 -30.69 110.87 32.81
N GLN A 261 -29.65 111.11 32.00
CA GLN A 261 -29.28 112.45 31.55
C GLN A 261 -30.39 113.05 30.67
N THR A 262 -30.97 112.28 29.74
CA THR A 262 -32.08 112.71 28.88
C THR A 262 -33.33 113.06 29.68
N THR A 263 -33.71 112.29 30.70
CA THR A 263 -34.85 112.67 31.55
C THR A 263 -34.56 113.94 32.33
N LEU A 264 -33.40 114.06 32.97
CA LEU A 264 -33.01 115.30 33.67
C LEU A 264 -32.93 116.53 32.73
N LEU A 265 -32.56 116.32 31.47
CA LEU A 265 -32.55 117.38 30.46
C LEU A 265 -33.98 117.73 30.00
N SER A 266 -34.89 116.75 29.93
CA SER A 266 -36.32 116.97 29.66
C SER A 266 -36.97 117.73 30.82
N ASP A 267 -36.73 117.32 32.07
CA ASP A 267 -37.20 117.99 33.28
C ASP A 267 -36.74 119.48 33.28
N ALA A 268 -35.48 119.73 32.92
CA ALA A 268 -34.93 121.09 32.81
C ALA A 268 -35.47 121.88 31.60
N ILE A 269 -35.85 121.22 30.51
CA ILE A 269 -36.53 121.85 29.36
C ILE A 269 -37.96 122.24 29.73
N ASP A 270 -38.69 121.39 30.46
CA ASP A 270 -40.03 121.71 30.94
C ASP A 270 -40.00 122.77 32.06
N GLU A 271 -38.98 122.79 32.94
CA GLU A 271 -38.74 123.91 33.88
C GLU A 271 -38.48 125.23 33.13
N LEU A 272 -37.60 125.20 32.11
CA LEU A 272 -37.35 126.37 31.25
C LEU A 272 -38.60 126.80 30.47
N ARG A 273 -39.48 125.87 30.10
CA ARG A 273 -40.74 126.14 29.42
C ARG A 273 -41.74 126.80 30.35
N ILE A 274 -41.97 126.27 31.55
CA ILE A 274 -42.80 126.89 32.59
C ILE A 274 -42.31 128.31 32.87
N ARG A 275 -40.99 128.51 32.96
CA ARG A 275 -40.38 129.84 33.14
C ARG A 275 -40.49 130.74 31.91
N THR A 276 -40.68 130.18 30.72
CA THR A 276 -40.95 130.94 29.48
C THR A 276 -42.41 131.36 29.43
N ASP A 277 -43.34 130.46 29.78
CA ASP A 277 -44.77 130.79 29.92
C ASP A 277 -44.97 131.87 31.01
N GLU A 278 -44.27 131.76 32.15
CA GLU A 278 -44.25 132.77 33.23
C GLU A 278 -43.60 134.10 32.80
N HIS A 279 -42.63 134.07 31.87
CA HIS A 279 -42.10 135.28 31.24
C HIS A 279 -43.04 135.86 30.17
N ASP A 280 -43.80 135.04 29.44
CA ASP A 280 -44.79 135.51 28.47
C ASP A 280 -45.99 136.18 29.17
N ASP A 281 -46.40 135.71 30.36
CA ASP A 281 -47.34 136.42 31.24
C ASP A 281 -46.77 137.77 31.72
N GLN A 282 -45.48 137.83 32.10
CA GLN A 282 -44.82 139.10 32.43
C GLN A 282 -44.69 140.03 31.21
N ILE A 283 -44.45 139.48 30.02
CA ILE A 283 -44.42 140.23 28.75
C ILE A 283 -45.84 140.72 28.40
N SER A 284 -46.89 139.97 28.76
CA SER A 284 -48.30 140.37 28.59
C SER A 284 -48.68 141.54 29.50
N ASP A 285 -48.36 141.48 30.80
CA ASP A 285 -48.52 142.61 31.74
C ASP A 285 -47.65 143.82 31.33
N LEU A 286 -46.44 143.58 30.81
CA LEU A 286 -45.62 144.64 30.19
C LEU A 286 -46.25 145.19 28.91
N GLN A 287 -46.91 144.38 28.08
CA GLN A 287 -47.58 144.83 26.86
C GLN A 287 -48.84 145.65 27.16
N ASP A 288 -49.67 145.26 28.13
CA ASP A 288 -50.81 146.05 28.61
C ASP A 288 -50.39 147.40 29.22
N ARG A 289 -49.21 147.44 29.87
CA ARG A 289 -48.57 148.67 30.34
C ARG A 289 -47.92 149.49 29.22
N VAL A 290 -47.34 148.83 28.22
CA VAL A 290 -46.75 149.48 27.04
C VAL A 290 -47.83 150.06 26.13
N GLU A 291 -48.99 149.44 25.96
CA GLU A 291 -50.11 150.05 25.21
C GLU A 291 -50.61 151.34 25.89
N LYS A 292 -50.61 151.37 27.23
CA LYS A 292 -50.87 152.58 28.03
C LYS A 292 -49.73 153.61 27.95
N GLY A 293 -48.48 153.18 27.74
CA GLY A 293 -47.30 154.03 27.56
C GLY A 293 -47.04 154.52 26.13
N ALA A 294 -47.57 153.84 25.10
CA ALA A 294 -47.22 154.03 23.69
C ALA A 294 -47.65 155.38 23.09
N ARG A 295 -48.46 156.16 23.82
CA ARG A 295 -48.80 157.55 23.44
C ARG A 295 -47.80 158.60 23.96
N ALA A 296 -46.78 158.22 24.73
CA ALA A 296 -45.90 159.15 25.44
C ALA A 296 -44.45 159.22 24.91
N LEU A 297 -43.88 158.14 24.37
CA LEU A 297 -42.43 158.05 24.11
C LEU A 297 -42.05 157.62 22.68
N VAL A 298 -42.22 158.56 21.74
CA VAL A 298 -41.57 158.53 20.40
C VAL A 298 -40.11 159.02 20.53
N SER A 299 -39.40 158.63 21.58
CA SER A 299 -38.12 159.27 21.96
C SER A 299 -37.17 158.44 22.84
N LEU A 300 -36.80 157.24 22.39
CA LEU A 300 -35.39 156.78 22.47
C LEU A 300 -35.11 155.66 21.45
N ILE A 301 -33.88 155.61 20.92
CA ILE A 301 -33.43 154.69 19.84
C ILE A 301 -32.05 154.11 20.21
N MET A 302 -31.73 152.91 19.68
CA MET A 302 -30.54 152.05 19.95
C MET A 302 -30.70 151.18 21.22
N VAL A 303 -30.23 149.91 21.30
CA VAL A 303 -28.90 149.35 20.95
C VAL A 303 -28.97 147.86 20.47
N GLU A 304 -27.86 147.39 19.87
CA GLU A 304 -27.37 146.04 19.40
C GLU A 304 -28.15 144.73 19.75
N LYS A 305 -28.17 143.64 18.94
CA LYS A 305 -27.18 142.90 18.08
C LYS A 305 -26.06 142.09 18.80
N ARG A 306 -26.30 140.83 19.23
CA ARG A 306 -25.17 139.90 19.55
C ARG A 306 -25.31 138.36 19.43
N HIS A 307 -26.35 137.76 18.83
CA HIS A 307 -26.53 136.28 18.85
C HIS A 307 -26.57 135.56 17.49
N PHE A 308 -25.53 135.70 16.64
CA PHE A 308 -25.45 134.97 15.35
C PHE A 308 -24.05 134.42 14.97
N ARG A 309 -23.33 133.84 15.94
CA ARG A 309 -22.09 133.07 15.66
C ARG A 309 -21.98 131.71 16.36
N ILE A 310 -22.70 131.49 17.47
CA ILE A 310 -22.65 130.23 18.23
C ILE A 310 -23.38 129.10 17.47
N LEU A 311 -24.55 129.39 16.89
CA LEU A 311 -25.38 128.43 16.13
C LEU A 311 -24.69 127.84 14.89
N GLY A 312 -23.73 128.54 14.28
CA GLY A 312 -23.00 128.03 13.11
C GLY A 312 -21.95 126.97 13.46
N ALA A 313 -21.36 127.06 14.65
CA ALA A 313 -20.30 126.14 15.07
C ALA A 313 -20.83 124.78 15.54
N SER A 314 -21.96 124.75 16.23
CA SER A 314 -22.60 123.52 16.70
C SER A 314 -23.09 122.65 15.52
N LEU A 315 -23.70 123.26 14.50
CA LEU A 315 -24.23 122.55 13.35
C LEU A 315 -23.13 121.86 12.52
N ALA A 316 -21.97 122.52 12.38
CA ALA A 316 -20.81 121.97 11.68
C ALA A 316 -20.19 120.77 12.44
N LEU A 317 -20.08 120.85 13.77
CA LEU A 317 -19.59 119.75 14.61
C LEU A 317 -20.50 118.52 14.55
N LEU A 318 -21.82 118.71 14.54
CA LEU A 318 -22.80 117.63 14.47
C LEU A 318 -22.72 116.88 13.11
N LEU A 319 -22.52 117.61 12.01
CA LEU A 319 -22.29 117.01 10.68
C LEU A 319 -21.01 116.17 10.62
N VAL A 320 -19.92 116.63 11.25
CA VAL A 320 -18.66 115.86 11.32
C VAL A 320 -18.85 114.60 12.16
N ALA A 321 -19.53 114.68 13.31
CA ALA A 321 -19.83 113.53 14.15
C ALA A 321 -20.67 112.46 13.41
N LEU A 322 -21.67 112.89 12.63
CA LEU A 322 -22.50 111.99 11.82
C LEU A 322 -21.68 111.24 10.76
N LEU A 323 -20.77 111.94 10.07
CA LEU A 323 -19.89 111.34 9.06
C LEU A 323 -18.91 110.32 9.66
N VAL A 324 -18.37 110.59 10.86
CA VAL A 324 -17.52 109.64 11.59
C VAL A 324 -18.32 108.41 12.02
N PHE A 325 -19.57 108.58 12.49
CA PHE A 325 -20.43 107.47 12.87
C PHE A 325 -20.78 106.55 11.68
N VAL A 326 -21.22 107.13 10.55
CA VAL A 326 -21.53 106.36 9.33
C VAL A 326 -20.28 105.66 8.76
N GLY A 327 -19.10 106.30 8.85
CA GLY A 327 -17.84 105.67 8.49
C GLY A 327 -17.49 104.46 9.38
N TYR A 328 -17.81 104.53 10.68
CA TYR A 328 -17.55 103.46 11.65
C TYR A 328 -18.48 102.25 11.43
N GLU A 329 -19.80 102.46 11.27
CA GLU A 329 -20.72 101.35 10.98
C GLU A 329 -20.38 100.65 9.66
N ASN A 330 -20.07 101.41 8.60
CA ASN A 330 -19.69 100.85 7.31
C ASN A 330 -18.37 100.04 7.39
N ALA A 331 -17.41 100.45 8.22
CA ALA A 331 -16.21 99.67 8.48
C ALA A 331 -16.53 98.33 9.20
N ASN A 332 -17.42 98.37 10.19
CA ASN A 332 -17.83 97.18 10.94
C ASN A 332 -18.55 96.15 10.05
N TRP A 333 -19.52 96.59 9.24
CA TRP A 333 -20.26 95.72 8.31
C TRP A 333 -19.36 95.01 7.29
N ASN A 334 -18.32 95.69 6.77
CA ASN A 334 -17.37 95.07 5.85
C ASN A 334 -16.51 94.01 6.55
N SER A 335 -16.14 94.21 7.82
CA SER A 335 -15.45 93.18 8.62
C SER A 335 -16.33 91.95 8.88
N GLU A 336 -17.60 92.17 9.22
CA GLU A 336 -18.56 91.11 9.51
C GLU A 336 -18.92 90.28 8.27
N SER A 337 -19.04 90.92 7.10
CA SER A 337 -19.19 90.25 5.81
C SER A 337 -17.97 89.38 5.45
N GLN A 338 -16.75 89.85 5.67
CA GLN A 338 -15.53 89.05 5.45
C GLN A 338 -15.44 87.84 6.39
N ILE A 339 -15.79 88.01 7.67
CA ILE A 339 -15.84 86.91 8.65
C ILE A 339 -16.85 85.85 8.22
N ASN A 340 -18.08 86.23 7.83
CA ASN A 340 -19.10 85.28 7.37
C ASN A 340 -18.68 84.56 6.08
N THR A 341 -18.00 85.24 5.15
CA THR A 341 -17.48 84.62 3.92
C THR A 341 -16.37 83.60 4.22
N ALA A 342 -15.47 83.91 5.16
CA ALA A 342 -14.44 82.98 5.62
C ALA A 342 -15.05 81.77 6.36
N LEU A 343 -16.08 82.00 7.18
CA LEU A 343 -16.79 80.94 7.90
C LEU A 343 -17.49 79.98 6.93
N GLN A 344 -18.14 80.50 5.88
CA GLN A 344 -18.75 79.67 4.84
C GLN A 344 -17.70 78.82 4.11
N SER A 345 -16.51 79.38 3.82
CA SER A 345 -15.42 78.60 3.21
C SER A 345 -14.85 77.51 4.13
N ASP A 346 -14.85 77.71 5.46
CA ASP A 346 -14.44 76.72 6.46
C ASP A 346 -15.50 75.58 6.55
N ILE A 347 -16.79 75.94 6.46
CA ILE A 347 -17.92 75.00 6.38
C ILE A 347 -17.89 74.18 5.09
N ASP A 348 -17.72 74.82 3.94
CA ASP A 348 -17.66 74.13 2.64
C ASP A 348 -16.43 73.19 2.56
N SER A 349 -15.29 73.61 3.12
CA SER A 349 -14.08 72.78 3.22
C SER A 349 -14.24 71.59 4.16
N THR A 350 -14.92 71.76 5.30
CA THR A 350 -15.17 70.65 6.24
C THR A 350 -16.24 69.69 5.72
N ALA A 351 -17.27 70.18 5.02
CA ALA A 351 -18.23 69.34 4.31
C ALA A 351 -17.55 68.51 3.20
N ALA A 352 -16.62 69.10 2.44
CA ALA A 352 -15.84 68.37 1.43
C ALA A 352 -14.95 67.28 2.06
N HIS A 353 -14.26 67.56 3.17
CA HIS A 353 -13.48 66.55 3.87
C HIS A 353 -14.34 65.43 4.50
N LEU A 354 -15.52 65.77 5.05
CA LEU A 354 -16.45 64.75 5.57
C LEU A 354 -16.89 63.79 4.45
N ALA A 355 -17.25 64.31 3.28
CA ALA A 355 -17.59 63.50 2.11
C ALA A 355 -16.40 62.63 1.61
N GLU A 356 -15.17 63.12 1.73
CA GLU A 356 -13.96 62.33 1.44
C GLU A 356 -13.79 61.17 2.44
N THR A 357 -13.97 61.42 3.74
CA THR A 357 -13.90 60.37 4.77
C THR A 357 -15.03 59.35 4.65
N ASP A 358 -16.25 59.75 4.30
CA ASP A 358 -17.35 58.83 4.02
C ASP A 358 -17.05 57.94 2.81
N ALA A 359 -16.47 58.49 1.73
CA ALA A 359 -16.04 57.71 0.58
C ALA A 359 -14.92 56.70 0.94
N GLN A 360 -13.97 57.09 1.80
CA GLN A 360 -12.93 56.18 2.29
C GLN A 360 -13.50 55.08 3.21
N LEU A 361 -14.48 55.41 4.07
CA LEU A 361 -15.20 54.43 4.90
C LEU A 361 -16.00 53.43 4.08
N VAL A 362 -16.67 53.88 3.01
CA VAL A 362 -17.40 53.00 2.08
C VAL A 362 -16.44 52.04 1.39
N GLU A 363 -15.31 52.51 0.86
CA GLU A 363 -14.35 51.61 0.20
C GLU A 363 -13.67 50.65 1.19
N LEU A 364 -13.36 51.08 2.41
CA LEU A 364 -12.88 50.20 3.48
C LEU A 364 -13.92 49.14 3.88
N SER A 365 -15.21 49.48 3.96
CA SER A 365 -16.26 48.49 4.23
C SER A 365 -16.38 47.47 3.10
N LYS A 366 -16.26 47.92 1.85
CA LYS A 366 -16.29 47.09 0.65
C LYS A 366 -15.08 46.16 0.56
N GLN A 367 -13.89 46.66 0.91
CA GLN A 367 -12.68 45.84 1.03
C GLN A 367 -12.79 44.82 2.18
N THR A 368 -13.39 45.20 3.31
CA THR A 368 -13.63 44.29 4.44
C THR A 368 -14.58 43.16 4.05
N ILE A 369 -15.72 43.48 3.43
CA ILE A 369 -16.70 42.48 2.94
C ILE A 369 -16.06 41.55 1.90
N ALA A 370 -15.26 42.08 0.97
CA ALA A 370 -14.56 41.28 -0.03
C ALA A 370 -13.51 40.34 0.61
N SER A 371 -12.80 40.81 1.64
CA SER A 371 -11.84 39.99 2.40
C SER A 371 -12.55 38.90 3.21
N GLU A 372 -13.68 39.23 3.86
CA GLU A 372 -14.48 38.26 4.62
C GLU A 372 -15.02 37.16 3.69
N GLN A 373 -15.60 37.53 2.54
CA GLN A 373 -16.03 36.59 1.49
C GLN A 373 -14.89 35.71 0.97
N ALA A 374 -13.70 36.27 0.74
CA ALA A 374 -12.53 35.50 0.32
C ALA A 374 -12.11 34.48 1.40
N THR A 375 -12.03 34.88 2.68
CA THR A 375 -11.71 33.94 3.77
C THR A 375 -12.80 32.88 3.99
N GLN A 376 -14.07 33.22 3.78
CA GLN A 376 -15.19 32.27 3.82
C GLN A 376 -15.06 31.22 2.71
N GLN A 377 -14.65 31.63 1.51
CA GLN A 377 -14.41 30.74 0.36
C GLN A 377 -13.15 29.87 0.54
N GLU A 378 -12.09 30.43 1.12
CA GLU A 378 -10.88 29.66 1.46
C GLU A 378 -11.18 28.61 2.55
N LEU A 379 -12.00 28.95 3.56
CA LEU A 379 -12.47 28.00 4.56
C LEU A 379 -13.30 26.86 3.96
N THR A 380 -14.13 27.11 2.94
CA THR A 380 -14.89 26.02 2.28
C THR A 380 -13.99 25.12 1.42
N ASP A 381 -13.01 25.68 0.69
CA ASP A 381 -12.01 24.89 -0.05
C ASP A 381 -11.12 24.06 0.89
N ILE A 382 -10.64 24.64 1.99
CA ILE A 382 -9.90 23.90 3.04
C ILE A 382 -10.74 22.77 3.62
N ASN A 383 -12.03 23.01 3.91
CA ASN A 383 -12.93 21.98 4.43
C ASN A 383 -13.15 20.84 3.42
N ASP A 384 -13.41 21.16 2.14
CA ASP A 384 -13.59 20.17 1.09
C ASP A 384 -12.31 19.35 0.84
N ARG A 385 -11.13 19.97 0.91
CA ARG A 385 -9.83 19.29 0.88
C ARG A 385 -9.63 18.37 2.08
N LEU A 386 -9.99 18.81 3.29
CA LEU A 386 -9.91 17.98 4.50
C LEU A 386 -10.81 16.74 4.42
N VAL A 387 -12.01 16.88 3.84
CA VAL A 387 -12.91 15.74 3.53
C VAL A 387 -12.24 14.78 2.54
N THR A 388 -11.68 15.28 1.42
CA THR A 388 -10.98 14.42 0.45
C THR A 388 -9.75 13.74 1.03
N ILE A 389 -8.97 14.42 1.88
CA ILE A 389 -7.84 13.82 2.60
C ILE A 389 -8.33 12.75 3.58
N GLY A 390 -9.46 12.97 4.27
CA GLY A 390 -10.10 11.98 5.13
C GLY A 390 -10.44 10.69 4.38
N ASP A 391 -11.18 10.79 3.27
CA ASP A 391 -11.56 9.65 2.41
C ASP A 391 -10.33 8.90 1.87
N GLN A 392 -9.26 9.63 1.50
CA GLN A 392 -8.00 9.06 1.04
C GLN A 392 -7.22 8.35 2.16
N VAL A 393 -7.13 8.93 3.36
CA VAL A 393 -6.46 8.33 4.53
C VAL A 393 -7.21 7.09 5.01
N ASP A 394 -8.54 7.15 5.09
CA ASP A 394 -9.40 6.01 5.40
C ASP A 394 -9.21 4.85 4.40
N THR A 395 -9.16 5.17 3.10
CA THR A 395 -8.97 4.15 2.06
C THR A 395 -7.52 3.64 2.03
N LEU A 396 -6.54 4.46 2.39
CA LEU A 396 -5.15 4.04 2.54
C LEU A 396 -4.98 3.09 3.73
N ASP A 397 -5.54 3.40 4.90
CA ASP A 397 -5.57 2.50 6.06
C ASP A 397 -6.21 1.16 5.66
N GLY A 398 -7.42 1.18 5.08
CA GLY A 398 -8.12 0.00 4.60
C GLY A 398 -7.38 -0.83 3.55
N ARG A 399 -6.36 -0.27 2.86
CA ARG A 399 -5.47 -0.98 1.92
C ARG A 399 -4.16 -1.46 2.58
N VAL A 400 -3.67 -0.74 3.59
CA VAL A 400 -2.47 -1.07 4.37
C VAL A 400 -2.76 -2.20 5.36
N THR A 401 -3.87 -2.14 6.10
CA THR A 401 -4.32 -3.20 7.02
C THR A 401 -4.53 -4.55 6.31
N ASN A 402 -5.00 -4.51 5.06
CA ASN A 402 -5.19 -5.68 4.21
C ASN A 402 -3.95 -6.06 3.37
N MET A 403 -2.80 -5.41 3.60
CA MET A 403 -1.48 -5.72 3.04
C MET A 403 -1.41 -5.81 1.50
N ARG A 404 -2.23 -5.04 0.77
CA ARG A 404 -2.35 -5.15 -0.71
C ARG A 404 -2.42 -3.80 -1.43
N PRO A 405 -1.36 -2.97 -1.35
CA PRO A 405 -1.38 -1.60 -1.87
C PRO A 405 -1.59 -1.48 -3.40
N HIS A 406 -1.20 -2.49 -4.18
CA HIS A 406 -1.21 -2.41 -5.66
C HIS A 406 -2.56 -2.68 -6.34
N ARG A 407 -3.64 -2.92 -5.59
CA ARG A 407 -4.98 -3.11 -6.17
C ARG A 407 -5.70 -1.77 -6.27
N LYS A 408 -6.16 -1.44 -7.48
CA LYS A 408 -7.10 -0.33 -7.72
C LYS A 408 -8.50 -0.76 -7.30
N ILE A 409 -9.21 0.08 -6.57
CA ILE A 409 -10.58 -0.15 -6.08
C ILE A 409 -11.48 0.97 -6.59
N GLY A 410 -12.53 0.66 -7.36
CA GLY A 410 -13.33 1.68 -8.03
C GLY A 410 -12.53 2.45 -9.10
N ASN A 411 -12.97 3.67 -9.37
CA ASN A 411 -12.50 4.51 -10.48
C ASN A 411 -11.16 5.22 -10.15
N ASP A 412 -11.12 5.95 -9.03
CA ASP A 412 -10.00 6.81 -8.61
C ASP A 412 -9.08 6.16 -7.55
N ASN A 413 -9.42 4.93 -7.10
CA ASN A 413 -8.76 4.20 -6.00
C ASN A 413 -9.10 4.70 -4.58
N VAL A 414 -10.22 5.41 -4.41
CA VAL A 414 -10.79 5.84 -3.13
C VAL A 414 -12.13 5.13 -2.89
N ILE A 415 -12.52 4.94 -1.62
CA ILE A 415 -13.92 4.70 -1.25
C ILE A 415 -14.41 5.92 -0.48
N HIS A 416 -15.26 6.71 -1.11
CA HIS A 416 -15.66 8.01 -0.58
C HIS A 416 -16.60 7.90 0.64
N GLY A 417 -16.56 8.91 1.50
CA GLY A 417 -17.43 9.02 2.68
C GLY A 417 -18.80 9.65 2.39
N SER A 418 -19.60 9.80 3.44
CA SER A 418 -20.96 10.37 3.37
C SER A 418 -21.00 11.79 2.77
N ALA A 419 -19.96 12.59 2.93
CA ALA A 419 -19.86 13.94 2.36
C ALA A 419 -19.73 13.96 0.81
N TRP A 420 -19.21 12.89 0.20
CA TRP A 420 -19.28 12.71 -1.26
C TRP A 420 -20.70 12.33 -1.69
N VAL A 421 -21.34 11.42 -0.96
CA VAL A 421 -22.72 10.96 -1.23
C VAL A 421 -23.71 12.13 -1.13
N ALA A 422 -23.54 13.01 -0.15
CA ALA A 422 -24.35 14.22 0.03
C ALA A 422 -24.18 15.26 -1.09
N ARG A 423 -23.05 15.25 -1.81
CA ARG A 423 -22.79 16.15 -2.96
C ARG A 423 -23.30 15.59 -4.31
N GLN A 424 -23.75 14.33 -4.37
CA GLN A 424 -24.25 13.75 -5.62
C GLN A 424 -25.65 14.25 -6.01
N PRO A 425 -26.00 14.29 -7.31
CA PRO A 425 -27.34 14.68 -7.75
C PRO A 425 -28.41 13.71 -7.21
N ALA A 426 -29.38 14.23 -6.46
CA ALA A 426 -30.41 13.43 -5.79
C ALA A 426 -31.26 12.56 -6.76
N ALA A 427 -31.37 12.96 -8.03
CA ALA A 427 -32.08 12.25 -9.09
C ALA A 427 -31.31 11.05 -9.68
N ASN A 428 -30.01 10.91 -9.37
CA ASN A 428 -29.22 9.76 -9.81
C ASN A 428 -29.60 8.49 -9.03
N HIS A 429 -29.06 7.36 -9.47
CA HIS A 429 -29.29 6.03 -8.90
C HIS A 429 -27.96 5.40 -8.50
N THR A 430 -27.99 4.53 -7.49
CA THR A 430 -26.80 3.82 -7.00
C THR A 430 -27.16 2.41 -6.54
N ILE A 431 -26.17 1.51 -6.52
CA ILE A 431 -26.35 0.12 -6.13
C ILE A 431 -25.80 -0.06 -4.72
N HIS A 432 -26.67 -0.31 -3.75
CA HIS A 432 -26.26 -0.80 -2.43
C HIS A 432 -25.76 -2.24 -2.59
N LEU A 433 -24.48 -2.49 -2.29
CA LEU A 433 -23.83 -3.79 -2.45
C LEU A 433 -23.98 -4.69 -1.21
N ALA A 434 -23.74 -4.12 -0.03
CA ALA A 434 -23.78 -4.83 1.25
C ALA A 434 -23.82 -3.85 2.42
N THR A 435 -24.39 -4.28 3.56
CA THR A 435 -24.21 -3.64 4.86
C THR A 435 -23.40 -4.54 5.79
N VAL A 436 -22.30 -4.02 6.35
CA VAL A 436 -21.36 -4.73 7.24
C VAL A 436 -21.26 -4.01 8.59
N SER A 437 -20.80 -4.71 9.64
CA SER A 437 -20.66 -4.09 10.97
C SER A 437 -19.34 -3.34 11.14
N ASP A 438 -18.31 -3.68 10.38
CA ASP A 438 -16.97 -3.10 10.45
C ASP A 438 -16.55 -2.50 9.09
N LYS A 439 -16.00 -1.29 9.10
CA LYS A 439 -15.47 -0.59 7.93
C LYS A 439 -14.34 -1.38 7.25
N GLN A 440 -13.56 -2.16 8.00
CA GLN A 440 -12.52 -3.03 7.43
C GLN A 440 -13.11 -4.23 6.66
N GLU A 441 -14.33 -4.67 6.95
CA GLU A 441 -15.03 -5.67 6.11
C GLU A 441 -15.47 -5.08 4.77
N LEU A 442 -15.83 -3.79 4.75
CA LEU A 442 -16.21 -3.06 3.54
C LEU A 442 -15.03 -2.95 2.57
N TYR A 443 -13.84 -2.57 3.05
CA TYR A 443 -12.61 -2.58 2.24
C TYR A 443 -12.26 -3.99 1.73
N LYS A 444 -12.40 -5.03 2.55
CA LYS A 444 -12.19 -6.45 2.14
C LYS A 444 -13.19 -6.91 1.08
N LEU A 445 -14.42 -6.40 1.09
CA LEU A 445 -15.42 -6.68 0.05
C LEU A 445 -15.04 -5.99 -1.27
N ALA A 446 -14.66 -4.71 -1.21
CA ALA A 446 -14.27 -3.94 -2.37
C ALA A 446 -12.98 -4.50 -3.03
N GLU A 447 -11.94 -4.82 -2.25
CA GLU A 447 -10.69 -5.43 -2.76
C GLU A 447 -10.93 -6.82 -3.37
N ARG A 448 -11.90 -7.59 -2.85
CA ARG A 448 -12.26 -8.91 -3.39
C ARG A 448 -12.86 -8.81 -4.79
N TYR A 449 -13.66 -7.78 -5.06
CA TYR A 449 -14.40 -7.61 -6.33
C TYR A 449 -13.86 -6.45 -7.20
N HIS A 450 -12.66 -5.96 -6.89
CA HIS A 450 -11.96 -4.84 -7.56
C HIS A 450 -11.87 -4.93 -9.10
N SER A 451 -11.89 -6.14 -9.67
CA SER A 451 -11.87 -6.37 -11.12
C SER A 451 -13.20 -6.04 -11.82
N GLN A 452 -14.29 -5.93 -11.07
CA GLN A 452 -15.64 -5.66 -11.56
C GLN A 452 -16.21 -4.35 -11.00
N LEU A 453 -15.85 -3.98 -9.76
CA LEU A 453 -16.20 -2.69 -9.16
C LEU A 453 -15.22 -1.62 -9.67
N LYS A 454 -15.54 -1.02 -10.82
CA LYS A 454 -14.72 -0.04 -11.56
C LYS A 454 -15.25 1.38 -11.53
N ASP A 455 -16.56 1.53 -11.34
CA ASP A 455 -17.20 2.84 -11.12
C ASP A 455 -16.96 3.30 -9.67
N ASP A 456 -17.34 4.53 -9.35
CA ASP A 456 -17.09 5.14 -8.04
C ASP A 456 -17.68 4.30 -6.89
N LEU A 457 -16.95 4.17 -5.77
CA LEU A 457 -17.38 3.46 -4.57
C LEU A 457 -17.51 4.44 -3.42
N ALA A 458 -18.55 4.28 -2.60
CA ALA A 458 -18.73 5.09 -1.39
C ALA A 458 -19.32 4.26 -0.24
N TYR A 459 -19.12 4.74 0.98
CA TYR A 459 -19.75 4.19 2.18
C TYR A 459 -20.61 5.24 2.88
N LEU A 460 -21.69 4.78 3.53
CA LEU A 460 -22.43 5.57 4.50
C LEU A 460 -22.59 4.81 5.83
N PRO A 461 -22.50 5.49 6.98
CA PRO A 461 -22.97 4.92 8.24
C PRO A 461 -24.50 4.79 8.20
N VAL A 462 -25.02 3.66 8.68
CA VAL A 462 -26.46 3.38 8.80
C VAL A 462 -26.76 2.73 10.14
N THR A 463 -27.75 3.25 10.85
CA THR A 463 -28.18 2.70 12.14
C THR A 463 -29.21 1.59 11.92
N VAL A 464 -28.83 0.34 12.16
CA VAL A 464 -29.67 -0.85 11.97
C VAL A 464 -29.89 -1.50 13.33
N ARG A 465 -31.14 -1.54 13.81
CA ARG A 465 -31.51 -2.10 15.14
C ARG A 465 -30.72 -1.50 16.31
N ASN A 466 -30.45 -0.19 16.26
CA ASN A 466 -29.66 0.55 17.26
C ASN A 466 -28.15 0.17 17.30
N GLU A 467 -27.65 -0.54 16.28
CA GLU A 467 -26.21 -0.69 16.02
C GLU A 467 -25.81 0.20 14.84
N GLN A 468 -24.68 0.89 14.95
CA GLN A 468 -24.07 1.55 13.79
C GLN A 468 -23.42 0.49 12.89
N ARG A 469 -23.71 0.57 11.59
CA ARG A 469 -23.17 -0.30 10.54
C ARG A 469 -22.76 0.53 9.34
N TYR A 470 -22.07 -0.06 8.38
CA TYR A 470 -21.58 0.61 7.17
C TYR A 470 -22.19 -0.03 5.93
N ALA A 471 -22.94 0.75 5.15
CA ALA A 471 -23.47 0.33 3.86
C ALA A 471 -22.50 0.76 2.75
N LEU A 472 -22.10 -0.18 1.89
CA LEU A 472 -21.32 0.09 0.69
C LEU A 472 -22.27 0.33 -0.48
N ILE A 473 -22.07 1.44 -1.19
CA ILE A 473 -22.78 1.77 -2.44
C ILE A 473 -21.79 1.85 -3.61
N TYR A 474 -22.30 1.61 -4.83
CA TYR A 474 -21.52 1.51 -6.05
C TYR A 474 -22.19 2.25 -7.21
N GLY A 475 -21.39 3.12 -7.84
CA GLY A 475 -21.74 3.95 -8.99
C GLY A 475 -22.73 5.08 -8.69
N ASN A 476 -22.80 6.02 -9.61
CA ASN A 476 -23.60 7.24 -9.56
C ASN A 476 -24.26 7.46 -10.93
N TYR A 477 -25.30 6.69 -11.20
CA TYR A 477 -25.89 6.54 -12.53
C TYR A 477 -27.00 7.57 -12.78
N SER A 478 -26.92 8.33 -13.87
CA SER A 478 -27.94 9.33 -14.24
C SER A 478 -29.29 8.73 -14.60
N ALA A 479 -29.34 7.46 -15.03
CA ALA A 479 -30.59 6.76 -15.33
C ALA A 479 -30.67 5.41 -14.61
N GLN A 480 -31.88 5.03 -14.21
CA GLN A 480 -32.17 3.74 -13.56
C GLN A 480 -31.71 2.55 -14.43
N ALA A 481 -31.91 2.61 -15.75
CA ALA A 481 -31.52 1.54 -16.67
C ALA A 481 -30.00 1.26 -16.69
N ASP A 482 -29.16 2.28 -16.47
CA ASP A 482 -27.70 2.10 -16.39
C ASP A 482 -27.32 1.42 -15.08
N ALA A 483 -27.94 1.83 -13.96
CA ALA A 483 -27.78 1.17 -12.67
C ALA A 483 -28.28 -0.29 -12.70
N GLU A 484 -29.40 -0.58 -13.37
CA GLU A 484 -29.86 -1.95 -13.60
C GLU A 484 -28.89 -2.74 -14.49
N SER A 485 -28.33 -2.12 -15.53
CA SER A 485 -27.33 -2.76 -16.38
C SER A 485 -26.03 -3.06 -15.62
N ALA A 486 -25.61 -2.20 -14.70
CA ALA A 486 -24.46 -2.42 -13.84
C ALA A 486 -24.73 -3.48 -12.75
N LEU A 487 -25.91 -3.45 -12.12
CA LEU A 487 -26.37 -4.47 -11.16
C LEU A 487 -26.34 -5.88 -11.78
N ASN A 488 -26.84 -6.01 -13.02
CA ASN A 488 -26.83 -7.27 -13.79
C ASN A 488 -25.42 -7.70 -14.28
N ARG A 489 -24.37 -6.88 -14.11
CA ARG A 489 -22.97 -7.23 -14.42
C ARG A 489 -22.16 -7.61 -13.18
N LEU A 490 -22.73 -7.51 -11.98
CA LEU A 490 -22.02 -7.88 -10.74
C LEU A 490 -21.75 -9.41 -10.70
N PRO A 491 -20.63 -9.86 -10.11
CA PRO A 491 -20.38 -11.29 -9.92
C PRO A 491 -21.49 -11.99 -9.12
N PRO A 492 -21.89 -13.23 -9.47
CA PRO A 492 -22.86 -14.02 -8.70
C PRO A 492 -22.47 -14.32 -7.24
N MET A 493 -21.22 -14.03 -6.86
CA MET A 493 -20.80 -14.10 -5.46
C MET A 493 -21.25 -12.88 -4.64
N ILE A 494 -21.50 -11.72 -5.28
CA ILE A 494 -22.07 -10.52 -4.63
C ILE A 494 -23.58 -10.70 -4.38
N GLU A 495 -24.31 -11.44 -5.24
CA GLU A 495 -25.75 -11.73 -5.07
C GLU A 495 -26.12 -12.28 -3.68
N ARG A 496 -25.17 -12.94 -3.01
CA ARG A 496 -25.30 -13.44 -1.62
C ARG A 496 -25.59 -12.32 -0.61
N HIS A 497 -25.13 -11.11 -0.87
CA HIS A 497 -25.39 -9.91 -0.07
C HIS A 497 -26.71 -9.21 -0.45
N ARG A 498 -27.39 -9.69 -1.50
CA ARG A 498 -28.63 -9.13 -2.08
C ARG A 498 -28.47 -7.65 -2.47
N PRO A 499 -27.59 -7.35 -3.45
CA PRO A 499 -27.40 -5.98 -3.92
C PRO A 499 -28.73 -5.41 -4.43
N SER A 500 -28.98 -4.13 -4.15
CA SER A 500 -30.27 -3.48 -4.39
C SER A 500 -30.07 -2.07 -4.95
N LEU A 501 -30.94 -1.68 -5.88
CA LEU A 501 -30.93 -0.37 -6.52
C LEU A 501 -31.75 0.62 -5.68
N HIS A 502 -31.19 1.80 -5.43
CA HIS A 502 -31.83 2.92 -4.71
C HIS A 502 -31.63 4.22 -5.48
N SER A 503 -32.50 5.21 -5.28
CA SER A 503 -32.21 6.57 -5.74
C SER A 503 -31.23 7.25 -4.78
N MET A 504 -30.42 8.17 -5.29
CA MET A 504 -29.44 8.90 -4.49
C MET A 504 -30.13 9.72 -3.40
N GLN A 505 -31.30 10.29 -3.68
CA GLN A 505 -32.17 10.94 -2.69
C GLN A 505 -32.53 10.03 -1.50
N GLN A 506 -32.83 8.75 -1.74
CA GLN A 506 -33.11 7.79 -0.66
C GLN A 506 -31.87 7.57 0.19
N VAL A 507 -30.71 7.36 -0.43
CA VAL A 507 -29.43 7.14 0.28
C VAL A 507 -29.02 8.37 1.10
N GLN A 508 -29.16 9.57 0.53
CA GLN A 508 -28.90 10.85 1.21
C GLN A 508 -29.78 11.05 2.45
N SER A 509 -31.03 10.56 2.44
CA SER A 509 -31.94 10.68 3.59
C SER A 509 -31.50 9.92 4.85
N PHE A 510 -30.51 9.01 4.74
CA PHE A 510 -29.87 8.35 5.89
C PHE A 510 -28.67 9.13 6.46
N ILE A 511 -28.21 10.17 5.78
CA ILE A 511 -27.08 11.01 6.20
C ILE A 511 -27.56 12.21 7.02
N THR A 512 -28.79 12.69 6.77
CA THR A 512 -29.41 13.85 7.43
C THR A 512 -30.21 13.49 8.70
N ARG A 513 -29.84 12.41 9.40
CA ARG A 513 -30.52 11.88 10.60
C ARG A 513 -29.54 11.47 11.68
#